data_AF-A0A831LXU4-F1
#
_entry.id   AF-A0A831LXU4-F1
#
_cell.length_a   1.000
_cell.length_b   1.000
_cell.length_c   1.000
_cell.angle_alpha   90.00
_cell.angle_beta   90.00
_cell.angle_gamma   90.00
#
_symmetry.space_group_name_H-M   'P 1'
#
loop_
_entity.id
_entity.type
_entity.pdbx_description
1 polymer ?
#
loop_
_entity_poly.entity_id
_entity_poly.type
_entity_poly.pdbx_seq_one_letter_code
_entity_poly.pdbx_strand_id
1 'polypeptide(L)' 'RPTFNKNADSRSIEVHIFDFSDDLYNKEITLVFAGKIRDEQKFSGVEALAKQLKRDKVAAIEILSINL' A
#
# COMPACT_ATOMS: atom_id res chain seq x y z
N ARG A 1 -2.00 10.96 1.39
CA ARG A 1 -0.55 10.84 1.68
C ARG A 1 -0.15 11.63 2.93
N PRO A 2 -0.50 11.18 4.14
CA PRO A 2 -0.33 11.96 5.38
C PRO A 2 1.13 12.34 5.70
N THR A 3 2.10 11.57 5.21
CA THR A 3 3.53 11.76 5.46
C THR A 3 4.21 12.71 4.44
N PHE A 4 3.73 12.76 3.19
CA PHE A 4 4.38 13.52 2.11
C PHE A 4 3.55 14.69 1.56
N ASN A 5 2.22 14.64 1.67
CA ASN A 5 1.36 15.70 1.18
C ASN A 5 0.57 16.33 2.34
N LYS A 6 0.87 17.60 2.63
CA LYS A 6 0.20 18.40 3.67
C LYS A 6 -1.13 19.01 3.20
N ASN A 7 -1.36 19.10 1.88
CA ASN A 7 -2.59 19.61 1.26
C ASN A 7 -3.34 18.41 0.64
N ALA A 8 -4.22 17.80 1.43
CA ALA A 8 -4.88 16.53 1.15
C ALA A 8 -6.05 16.65 0.16
N ASP A 9 -5.89 17.39 -0.93
CA ASP A 9 -7.01 17.75 -1.81
C ASP A 9 -7.41 16.66 -2.81
N SER A 10 -6.72 15.51 -2.82
CA SER A 10 -7.14 14.35 -3.62
C SER A 10 -6.98 13.03 -2.87
N ARG A 11 -8.07 12.27 -2.78
CA ARG A 11 -8.03 10.85 -2.42
C ARG A 11 -7.29 10.10 -3.52
N SER A 12 -6.32 9.28 -3.14
CA SER A 12 -5.53 8.45 -4.05
C SER A 12 -5.55 7.01 -3.55
N ILE A 13 -5.50 6.07 -4.49
CA ILE A 13 -5.22 4.67 -4.22
C ILE A 13 -3.79 4.42 -4.68
N GLU A 14 -2.97 3.89 -3.77
CA GLU A 14 -1.59 3.49 -4.05
C GLU A 14 -1.47 2.00 -3.80
N VAL A 15 -0.94 1.28 -4.79
CA VAL A 15 -0.80 -0.18 -4.74
C VAL A 15 0.67 -0.51 -4.92
N HIS A 16 1.22 -1.28 -3.99
CA HIS A 16 2.51 -1.92 -4.17
C HIS A 16 2.26 -3.36 -4.62
N ILE A 17 2.48 -3.63 -5.91
CA ILE A 17 2.34 -4.97 -6.49
C ILE A 17 3.61 -5.75 -6.19
N PHE A 18 3.49 -6.89 -5.52
CA PHE A 18 4.64 -7.73 -5.18
C PHE A 18 5.15 -8.49 -6.39
N ASP A 19 6.48 -8.65 -6.47
CA ASP A 19 7.18 -9.46 -7.47
C ASP A 19 6.79 -9.13 -8.93
N PHE A 20 6.42 -7.87 -9.18
CA PHE A 20 6.03 -7.34 -10.48
C PHE A 20 6.97 -6.20 -10.89
N SER A 21 7.42 -6.21 -12.15
CA SER A 21 8.42 -5.27 -12.67
C SER A 21 8.06 -4.63 -14.01
N ASP A 22 6.83 -4.79 -14.48
CA ASP A 22 6.36 -4.22 -15.74
C ASP A 22 5.64 -2.87 -15.54
N ASP A 23 5.25 -2.26 -16.66
CA ASP A 23 4.54 -0.99 -16.70
C ASP A 23 3.02 -1.19 -16.83
N LEU A 24 2.26 -0.45 -16.02
CA LEU A 24 0.79 -0.43 -16.02
C LEU A 24 0.20 0.92 -16.47
N TYR A 25 1.00 1.86 -16.96
CA TYR A 25 0.49 3.12 -17.51
C TYR A 25 -0.48 2.83 -18.66
N ASN A 26 -1.65 3.49 -18.63
CA ASN A 26 -2.75 3.33 -19.59
C ASN A 26 -3.32 1.90 -19.67
N LYS A 27 -3.08 1.06 -18.67
CA LYS A 27 -3.74 -0.25 -18.53
C LYS A 27 -4.95 -0.12 -17.62
N GLU A 28 -6.02 -0.82 -17.97
CA GLU A 28 -7.15 -1.01 -17.06
C GLU A 28 -6.79 -2.10 -16.05
N ILE A 29 -7.02 -1.81 -14.76
CA ILE A 29 -6.77 -2.74 -13.67
C ILE A 29 -8.00 -2.82 -12.77
N THR A 30 -8.25 -4.00 -12.22
CA THR A 30 -9.29 -4.22 -11.21
C THR A 30 -8.65 -4.40 -9.84
N LEU A 31 -9.20 -3.75 -8.83
CA LEU A 31 -8.76 -3.87 -7.45
C LEU A 31 -9.83 -4.56 -6.60
N VAL A 32 -9.40 -5.50 -5.75
CA VAL A 32 -10.25 -6.17 -4.77
C VAL A 32 -9.64 -5.98 -3.39
N PHE A 33 -10.45 -5.52 -2.44
CA PHE A 33 -10.03 -5.39 -1.05
C PHE A 33 -10.21 -6.71 -0.32
N ALA A 34 -9.12 -7.43 -0.06
CA ALA A 34 -9.15 -8.73 0.63
C ALA A 34 -9.26 -8.61 2.16
N GLY A 35 -8.69 -7.55 2.74
CA GLY A 35 -8.71 -7.33 4.18
C GLY A 35 -8.03 -6.01 4.57
N LYS A 36 -8.38 -5.48 5.74
CA LYS A 36 -7.79 -4.26 6.29
C LYS A 36 -6.60 -4.61 7.18
N ILE A 37 -5.43 -4.04 6.89
CA ILE A 37 -4.20 -4.23 7.70
C ILE A 37 -4.11 -3.19 8.83
N ARG A 38 -4.35 -1.91 8.53
CA ARG A 38 -4.26 -0.80 9.49
C ARG A 38 -4.93 0.49 8.98
N ASP A 39 -5.09 1.45 9.87
CA ASP A 39 -5.45 2.83 9.52
C ASP A 39 -4.26 3.63 8.95
N GLU A 40 -4.57 4.78 8.36
CA GLU A 40 -3.56 5.76 7.96
C GLU A 40 -2.79 6.28 9.17
N GLN A 41 -1.48 6.45 9.01
CA GLN A 41 -0.61 6.99 10.06
C GLN A 41 0.45 7.91 9.44
N LYS A 42 0.83 8.96 10.17
CA LYS A 42 2.00 9.78 9.84
C LYS A 42 3.25 9.10 10.39
N PHE A 43 4.32 9.12 9.61
CA PHE A 43 5.63 8.65 10.06
C PHE A 43 6.57 9.83 10.30
N SER A 44 7.50 9.65 11.24
CA SER A 44 8.54 10.65 11.54
C SER A 44 9.53 10.86 10.40
N GLY A 45 9.62 9.91 9.46
CA GLY A 45 10.49 9.98 8.30
C GLY A 45 10.42 8.74 7.41
N VAL A 46 11.22 8.75 6.35
CA VAL A 46 11.25 7.70 5.32
C VAL A 46 11.64 6.34 5.90
N GLU A 47 12.61 6.29 6.82
CA GLU A 47 13.05 5.04 7.44
C GLU A 47 11.93 4.38 8.26
N ALA A 48 11.18 5.18 9.04
CA ALA A 48 10.05 4.70 9.82
C ALA A 48 8.92 4.18 8.92
N LEU A 49 8.61 4.90 7.84
CA LEU A 49 7.66 4.46 6.81
C LEU A 49 8.11 3.15 6.17
N ALA A 50 9.36 3.05 5.72
CA ALA A 50 9.90 1.86 5.06
C ALA A 50 9.85 0.64 5.99
N LYS A 51 10.18 0.81 7.28
CA LYS A 51 10.05 -0.26 8.28
C LYS A 51 8.61 -0.72 8.43
N GLN A 52 7.64 0.20 8.43
CA GLN A 52 6.24 -0.17 8.52
C GLN A 52 5.76 -0.87 7.24
N LEU A 53 6.13 -0.39 6.05
CA LEU A 53 5.77 -1.03 4.78
C LEU A 53 6.28 -2.48 4.69
N LYS A 54 7.45 -2.80 5.27
CA LYS A 54 7.93 -4.18 5.36
C LYS A 54 7.00 -5.07 6.20
N ARG A 55 6.43 -4.54 7.29
CA ARG A 55 5.46 -5.26 8.13
C ARG A 55 4.11 -5.39 7.42
N ASP A 56 3.67 -4.32 6.75
CA ASP A 56 2.44 -4.32 5.96
C ASP A 56 2.52 -5.37 4.83
N LYS A 57 3.68 -5.55 4.20
CA LYS A 57 3.91 -6.62 3.20
C LYS A 57 3.68 -8.01 3.79
N VAL A 58 4.25 -8.31 4.95
CA VAL A 58 4.10 -9.63 5.60
C VAL A 58 2.62 -9.90 5.92
N ALA A 59 1.94 -8.93 6.55
CA ALA A 59 0.51 -9.06 6.87
C ALA A 59 -0.37 -9.23 5.62
N ALA A 60 -0.05 -8.52 4.52
CA ALA A 60 -0.76 -8.68 3.26
C ALA A 60 -0.61 -10.09 2.69
N ILE A 61 0.60 -10.66 2.71
CA ILE A 61 0.86 -12.03 2.25
C ILE A 61 0.10 -13.05 3.11
N GLU A 62 0.06 -12.87 4.43
CA GLU A 62 -0.70 -13.73 5.34
C GLU A 62 -2.20 -13.69 5.03
N ILE A 63 -2.80 -12.50 4.87
CA ILE A 63 -4.22 -12.35 4.50
C ILE A 63 -4.52 -13.04 3.18
N LEU A 64 -3.65 -12.89 2.18
CA LEU A 64 -3.85 -13.50 0.86
C LEU A 64 -3.69 -15.03 0.91
N SER A 65 -2.82 -15.55 1.77
CA SER A 65 -2.59 -16.99 1.92
C SER A 65 -3.73 -17.72 2.63
N ILE A 66 -4.56 -17.02 3.41
CA ILE A 66 -5.72 -17.59 4.11
C ILE A 66 -6.95 -17.67 3.20
N ASN A 67 -6.98 -16.86 2.14
CA ASN A 67 -8.13 -16.74 1.22
C ASN A 67 -7.91 -17.46 -0.14
N LEU A 68 -6.82 -18.22 -0.26
CA LEU A 68 -6.50 -19.13 -1.38
C LEU A 68 -6.62 -20.58 -0.91
#